data_AF-A0A2U1YMW0-F1
#
_entry.id   AF-A0A2U1YMW0-F1
#
_cell.length_a   1.000
_cell.length_b   1.000
_cell.length_c   1.000
_cell.angle_alpha   90.00
_cell.angle_beta   90.00
_cell.angle_gamma   90.00
#
_symmetry.space_group_name_H-M   'P 1'
#
loop_
_entity.id
_entity.type
_entity.pdbx_description
1 polymer ?
#
loop_
_entity_poly.entity_id
_entity_poly.type
_entity_poly.pdbx_seq_one_letter_code
_entity_poly.pdbx_strand_id
1 'polypeptide(L)'
;MGIVKANKGVKIVKGNEEQIESVLDGAQRSCNARTVSVKEVFEKAERAEKALARLGIPKTKRAGAIYRYCEGGAWAKSYKYAAGSTGITLKRNTLGWYLTGADRGNYYPGSGKFDAIRLSDAQNEIVMREVRRALSDSSSCRDAIDGIF
;
A
#
# COMPACT_ATOMS: atom_id res chain seq x y z
N MET A 1 -13.68 14.97 -9.93
CA MET A 1 -13.10 14.05 -8.92
C MET A 1 -11.73 14.63 -8.55
N GLY A 2 -11.67 15.45 -7.49
CA GLY A 2 -10.47 16.22 -7.17
C GLY A 2 -9.56 15.41 -6.25
N ILE A 3 -8.38 15.04 -6.73
CA ILE A 3 -7.32 14.48 -5.88
C ILE A 3 -6.76 15.64 -5.05
N VAL A 4 -6.88 15.57 -3.73
CA VAL A 4 -6.17 16.51 -2.86
C VAL A 4 -4.72 16.04 -2.82
N LYS A 5 -3.87 16.67 -3.64
CA LYS A 5 -2.42 16.44 -3.60
C LYS A 5 -1.85 17.17 -2.39
N ALA A 6 -1.20 16.45 -1.48
CA ALA A 6 -0.38 17.11 -0.47
C ALA A 6 0.84 17.73 -1.18
N ASN A 7 0.92 19.07 -1.22
CA ASN A 7 2.04 19.78 -1.88
C ASN A 7 3.41 19.43 -1.27
N LYS A 8 3.43 18.91 -0.04
CA LYS A 8 4.59 18.32 0.63
C LYS A 8 4.05 17.15 1.45
N GLY A 9 4.40 15.91 1.07
CA GLY A 9 3.87 14.74 1.77
C GLY A 9 4.14 14.78 3.27
N VAL A 10 3.17 14.36 4.08
CA VAL A 10 3.25 14.40 5.56
C VAL A 10 3.93 13.13 6.05
N LYS A 11 4.97 13.27 6.89
CA LYS A 11 5.66 12.09 7.47
C LYS A 11 4.74 11.41 8.49
N ILE A 12 4.61 10.09 8.40
CA ILE A 12 3.79 9.28 9.31
C ILE A 12 4.56 9.04 10.61
N VAL A 13 4.36 9.90 11.60
CA VAL A 13 4.95 9.85 12.95
C VAL A 13 3.94 10.36 13.97
N LYS A 14 4.04 9.92 15.24
CA LYS A 14 3.11 10.28 16.32
C LYS A 14 2.99 11.80 16.59
N GLY A 15 3.97 12.61 16.17
CA GLY A 15 3.91 14.07 16.31
C GLY A 15 3.19 14.80 15.17
N ASN A 16 2.84 14.11 14.08
CA ASN A 16 2.22 14.72 12.89
C ASN A 16 0.76 14.27 12.70
N GLU A 17 0.13 13.72 13.72
CA GLU A 17 -1.22 13.15 13.65
C GLU A 17 -2.24 14.20 13.19
N GLU A 18 -2.17 15.42 13.72
CA GLU A 18 -3.03 16.55 13.32
C GLU A 18 -2.88 16.91 11.83
N GLN A 19 -1.66 16.84 11.29
CA GLN A 19 -1.41 17.11 9.87
C GLN A 19 -1.97 15.99 8.98
N ILE A 20 -1.87 14.74 9.43
CA ILE A 20 -2.44 13.58 8.74
C ILE A 20 -3.96 13.70 8.74
N GLU A 21 -4.55 14.02 9.89
CA GLU A 21 -5.99 14.23 10.05
C GLU A 21 -6.48 15.36 9.14
N SER A 22 -5.81 16.51 9.13
CA SER A 22 -6.15 17.63 8.23
C SER A 22 -6.14 17.24 6.74
N VAL A 23 -5.16 16.42 6.30
CA VAL A 23 -5.13 15.90 4.93
C VAL A 23 -6.29 14.95 4.65
N LEU A 24 -6.63 14.09 5.61
CA LEU A 24 -7.75 13.17 5.50
C LEU A 24 -9.09 13.92 5.47
N ASP A 25 -9.28 14.91 6.34
CA ASP A 25 -10.49 15.74 6.39
C ASP A 25 -10.72 16.50 5.09
N GLY A 26 -9.65 17.08 4.53
CA GLY A 26 -9.71 17.75 3.23
C GLY A 26 -10.18 16.82 2.10
N ALA A 27 -9.81 15.54 2.15
CA ALA A 27 -10.26 14.53 1.20
C ALA A 27 -11.66 13.99 1.53
N GLN A 28 -12.01 13.86 2.81
CA GLN A 28 -13.26 13.28 3.27
C GLN A 28 -14.44 14.24 3.17
N ARG A 29 -14.21 15.56 3.21
CA ARG A 29 -15.24 16.60 3.02
C ARG A 29 -16.51 16.33 3.84
N SER A 30 -16.35 16.17 5.15
CA SER A 30 -17.43 15.93 6.12
C SER A 30 -18.21 14.61 5.97
N CYS A 31 -17.75 13.70 5.10
CA CYS A 31 -18.37 12.39 4.98
C CYS A 31 -17.86 11.47 6.10
N ASN A 32 -18.76 10.87 6.88
CA ASN A 32 -18.41 10.00 8.02
C ASN A 32 -18.44 8.50 7.71
N ALA A 33 -18.91 8.11 6.52
CA ALA A 33 -18.97 6.71 6.10
C ALA A 33 -17.80 6.37 5.18
N ARG A 34 -17.23 5.17 5.33
CA ARG A 34 -16.17 4.61 4.45
C ARG A 34 -14.96 5.54 4.35
N THR A 35 -14.60 6.07 5.51
CA THR A 35 -13.46 6.94 5.74
C THR A 35 -12.25 6.11 6.15
N VAL A 36 -11.08 6.74 6.07
CA VAL A 36 -9.83 6.16 6.57
C VAL A 36 -9.43 6.97 7.79
N SER A 37 -9.21 6.30 8.91
CA SER A 37 -8.75 6.90 10.15
C SER A 37 -7.22 7.09 10.17
N VAL A 38 -6.73 7.99 11.02
CA VAL A 38 -5.28 8.18 11.25
C VAL A 38 -4.63 6.86 11.67
N LYS A 39 -5.26 6.10 12.58
CA LYS A 39 -4.78 4.78 13.02
C LYS A 39 -4.60 3.81 11.86
N GLU A 40 -5.57 3.74 10.95
CA GLU A 40 -5.46 2.89 9.76
C GLU A 40 -4.29 3.32 8.87
N VAL A 41 -4.00 4.62 8.73
CA VAL A 41 -2.82 5.09 7.98
C VAL A 41 -1.53 4.53 8.57
N PHE A 42 -1.38 4.52 9.90
CA PHE A 42 -0.23 3.90 10.57
C PHE A 42 -0.17 2.39 10.33
N GLU A 43 -1.28 1.68 10.53
CA GLU A 43 -1.35 0.23 10.33
C GLU A 43 -1.01 -0.16 8.88
N LYS A 44 -1.49 0.61 7.90
CA LYS A 44 -1.17 0.41 6.49
C LYS A 44 0.30 0.68 6.18
N ALA A 45 0.89 1.72 6.77
CA ALA A 45 2.31 2.00 6.62
C ALA A 45 3.19 0.86 7.18
N GLU A 46 2.83 0.33 8.35
CA GLU A 46 3.52 -0.83 8.93
C GLU A 46 3.36 -2.08 8.07
N ARG A 47 2.15 -2.34 7.56
CA ARG A 47 1.88 -3.46 6.66
C ARG A 47 2.70 -3.36 5.38
N ALA A 48 2.80 -2.16 4.80
CA ALA A 48 3.61 -1.91 3.62
C ALA A 48 5.11 -2.14 3.90
N GLU A 49 5.63 -1.72 5.05
CA GLU A 49 7.01 -1.97 5.46
C GLU A 49 7.30 -3.47 5.64
N LYS A 50 6.38 -4.20 6.29
CA LYS A 50 6.47 -5.67 6.46
C LYS A 50 6.46 -6.39 5.10
N ALA A 51 5.64 -5.95 4.17
CA ALA A 51 5.60 -6.52 2.82
C ALA A 51 6.90 -6.28 2.05
N LEU A 52 7.48 -5.08 2.09
CA LEU A 52 8.79 -4.82 1.49
C LEU A 52 9.91 -5.67 2.12
N ALA A 53 9.85 -5.88 3.43
CA ALA A 53 10.79 -6.76 4.13
C ALA A 53 10.63 -8.22 3.70
N ARG A 54 9.39 -8.71 3.56
CA ARG A 54 9.08 -10.07 3.10
C ARG A 54 9.54 -10.32 1.67
N LEU A 55 9.53 -9.29 0.82
CA LEU A 55 10.05 -9.34 -0.54
C LEU A 55 11.59 -9.32 -0.62
N GLY A 56 12.30 -9.30 0.52
CA GLY A 56 13.76 -9.30 0.54
C GLY A 56 14.41 -7.96 0.20
N ILE A 57 13.63 -6.87 0.10
CA ILE A 57 14.18 -5.57 -0.26
C ILE A 57 14.92 -4.96 0.95
N PRO A 58 16.23 -4.67 0.85
CA PRO A 58 17.00 -4.09 1.94
C PRO A 58 16.52 -2.67 2.24
N LYS A 59 16.60 -2.24 3.51
CA LYS A 59 16.10 -0.92 3.97
C LYS A 59 16.60 0.25 3.12
N THR A 60 17.85 0.19 2.67
CA THR A 60 18.50 1.22 1.84
C THR A 60 17.88 1.38 0.45
N LYS A 61 17.19 0.35 -0.07
CA LYS A 61 16.56 0.32 -1.40
C LYS A 61 15.04 0.39 -1.34
N ARG A 62 14.43 0.59 -0.16
CA ARG A 62 12.97 0.72 0.00
C ARG A 62 12.43 2.09 -0.44
N ALA A 63 13.29 3.11 -0.50
CA ALA A 63 12.90 4.44 -0.96
C ALA A 63 12.37 4.39 -2.41
N GLY A 64 11.28 5.09 -2.68
CA GLY A 64 10.59 5.10 -3.98
C GLY A 64 9.38 4.17 -4.07
N ALA A 65 9.19 3.25 -3.12
CA ALA A 65 7.99 2.40 -3.11
C ALA A 65 6.72 3.23 -2.86
N ILE A 66 5.65 2.92 -3.58
CA ILE A 66 4.35 3.58 -3.44
C ILE A 66 3.34 2.54 -2.98
N TYR A 67 2.65 2.83 -1.89
CA TYR A 67 1.54 2.01 -1.40
C TYR A 67 0.23 2.74 -1.62
N ARG A 68 -0.74 2.06 -2.24
CA ARG A 68 -2.07 2.60 -2.46
C ARG A 68 -3.09 1.71 -1.75
N TYR A 69 -3.94 2.35 -0.95
CA TYR A 69 -5.04 1.70 -0.28
C TYR A 69 -6.37 2.39 -0.59
N CYS A 70 -7.39 1.60 -0.90
CA CYS A 70 -8.78 2.01 -0.96
C CYS A 70 -9.68 0.78 -0.75
N GLU A 71 -10.74 0.89 0.05
CA GLU A 71 -11.68 -0.23 0.20
C GLU A 71 -12.41 -0.59 -1.09
N GLY A 72 -12.53 0.37 -2.03
CA GLY A 72 -12.88 0.09 -3.43
C GLY A 72 -14.21 -0.64 -3.63
N GLY A 73 -15.15 -0.55 -2.69
CA GLY A 73 -16.43 -1.26 -2.81
C GLY A 73 -16.38 -2.74 -2.43
N ALA A 74 -15.42 -3.18 -1.62
CA ALA A 74 -15.43 -4.48 -0.94
C ALA A 74 -16.53 -4.59 0.16
N TRP A 75 -17.74 -4.16 -0.18
CA TRP A 75 -18.92 -4.18 0.68
C TRP A 75 -19.94 -5.18 0.13
N ALA A 76 -20.98 -5.46 0.90
CA ALA A 76 -22.05 -6.38 0.50
C ALA A 76 -22.66 -5.97 -0.86
N LYS A 77 -22.85 -6.96 -1.75
CA LYS A 77 -23.49 -6.80 -3.06
C LYS A 77 -24.96 -6.36 -3.00
N SER A 78 -25.56 -6.32 -1.82
CA SER A 78 -26.95 -5.87 -1.60
C SER A 78 -27.15 -4.38 -1.86
N TYR A 79 -26.07 -3.60 -1.84
CA TYR A 79 -26.12 -2.18 -2.20
C TYR A 79 -26.10 -2.03 -3.72
N LYS A 80 -27.04 -1.29 -4.31
CA LYS A 80 -27.16 -1.15 -5.78
C LYS A 80 -26.43 0.05 -6.37
N TYR A 81 -25.91 0.93 -5.52
CA TYR A 81 -25.40 2.24 -5.93
C TYR A 81 -23.90 2.37 -5.71
N ALA A 82 -23.26 3.25 -6.50
CA ALA A 82 -21.89 3.65 -6.24
C ALA A 82 -21.82 4.39 -4.90
N ALA A 83 -20.88 4.01 -4.05
CA ALA A 83 -20.64 4.67 -2.76
C ALA A 83 -19.23 5.27 -2.74
N GLY A 84 -19.13 6.45 -2.12
CA GLY A 84 -17.86 7.14 -1.93
C GLY A 84 -17.00 6.41 -0.89
N SER A 85 -15.77 6.06 -1.26
CA SER A 85 -14.73 5.54 -0.38
C SER A 85 -13.52 6.47 -0.41
N THR A 86 -12.89 6.64 0.74
CA THR A 86 -11.60 7.31 0.81
C THR A 86 -10.48 6.35 0.39
N GLY A 87 -9.56 6.85 -0.42
CA GLY A 87 -8.31 6.22 -0.81
C GLY A 87 -7.12 7.04 -0.31
N ILE A 88 -6.04 6.34 0.02
CA ILE A 88 -4.77 6.95 0.46
C ILE A 88 -3.62 6.45 -0.41
N THR A 89 -2.65 7.34 -0.61
CA THR A 89 -1.40 7.05 -1.30
C THR A 89 -0.23 7.40 -0.40
N LEU A 90 0.51 6.37 0.00
CA LEU A 90 1.71 6.49 0.81
C LEU A 90 2.94 6.31 -0.08
N LYS A 91 3.97 7.13 0.13
CA LYS A 91 5.26 6.99 -0.53
C LYS A 91 6.33 6.73 0.49
N ARG A 92 7.18 5.74 0.23
CA ARG A 92 8.37 5.48 1.03
C ARG A 92 9.50 6.40 0.58
N ASN A 93 9.98 7.24 1.48
CA ASN A 93 11.25 7.96 1.29
C ASN A 93 12.39 7.18 1.96
N THR A 94 13.57 7.76 2.14
CA THR A 94 14.68 7.15 2.89
C THR A 94 14.35 7.03 4.39
N LEU A 95 13.81 8.08 4.99
CA LEU A 95 13.58 8.19 6.43
C LEU A 95 12.30 7.53 6.96
N GLY A 96 11.29 7.35 6.12
CA GLY A 96 10.02 6.74 6.52
C GLY A 96 8.96 6.78 5.43
N TRP A 97 7.75 6.41 5.81
CA TRP A 97 6.55 6.55 4.98
C TRP A 97 5.97 7.95 5.11
N TYR A 98 5.49 8.47 3.99
CA TYR A 98 4.88 9.78 3.87
C TYR A 98 3.51 9.65 3.21
N LEU A 99 2.49 10.27 3.77
CA LEU A 99 1.19 10.44 3.13
C LEU A 99 1.32 11.50 2.05
N THR A 100 1.20 11.08 0.78
CA THR A 100 1.40 11.96 -0.38
C THR A 100 0.11 12.37 -1.08
N GLY A 101 -0.96 11.62 -0.87
CA GLY A 101 -2.26 11.94 -1.41
C GLY A 101 -3.37 11.24 -0.66
N ALA A 102 -4.49 11.92 -0.55
CA ALA A 102 -5.76 11.36 -0.13
C ALA A 102 -6.81 11.80 -1.14
N ASP A 103 -7.64 10.86 -1.58
CA ASP A 103 -8.70 11.12 -2.54
C ASP A 103 -9.97 10.40 -2.12
N ARG A 104 -11.11 10.91 -2.56
CA ARG A 104 -12.39 10.23 -2.38
C ARG A 104 -12.91 9.84 -3.75
N GLY A 105 -13.14 8.55 -3.93
CA GLY A 105 -13.66 8.00 -5.17
C GLY A 105 -14.98 7.28 -4.99
N ASN A 106 -15.80 7.24 -6.05
CA ASN A 106 -17.06 6.50 -6.06
C ASN A 106 -16.80 5.12 -6.65
N TYR A 107 -17.11 4.08 -5.87
CA TYR A 107 -16.90 2.69 -6.25
C TYR A 107 -18.21 1.93 -6.20
N TYR A 108 -18.40 1.04 -7.17
CA TYR A 108 -19.54 0.14 -7.14
C TYR A 108 -19.27 -1.04 -6.19
N PRO A 109 -20.29 -1.56 -5.51
CA PRO A 109 -20.14 -2.76 -4.69
C PRO A 109 -19.67 -3.94 -5.55
N GLY A 110 -18.66 -4.66 -5.05
CA GLY A 110 -17.98 -5.74 -5.77
C GLY A 110 -16.76 -5.30 -6.59
N SER A 111 -16.43 -3.99 -6.65
CA SER A 111 -15.27 -3.50 -7.41
C SER A 111 -13.90 -3.86 -6.80
N GLY A 112 -13.89 -4.61 -5.68
CA GLY A 112 -12.69 -5.13 -5.04
C GLY A 112 -11.91 -4.06 -4.28
N LYS A 113 -11.14 -4.50 -3.27
CA LYS A 113 -10.25 -3.60 -2.53
C LYS A 113 -8.97 -3.34 -3.31
N PHE A 114 -8.50 -2.11 -3.31
CA PHE A 114 -7.16 -1.76 -3.75
C PHE A 114 -6.24 -1.76 -2.52
N ASP A 115 -5.37 -2.76 -2.41
CA ASP A 115 -4.37 -2.89 -1.33
C ASP A 115 -3.07 -3.39 -1.98
N ALA A 116 -2.31 -2.46 -2.56
CA ALA A 116 -1.19 -2.81 -3.42
C ALA A 116 0.04 -1.92 -3.19
N ILE A 117 1.22 -2.54 -3.29
CA ILE A 117 2.51 -1.86 -3.32
C ILE A 117 2.99 -1.85 -4.77
N ARG A 118 3.28 -0.66 -5.28
CA ARG A 118 4.01 -0.46 -6.53
C ARG A 118 5.48 -0.28 -6.21
N LEU A 119 6.28 -1.19 -6.75
CA LEU A 119 7.74 -1.16 -6.68
C LEU A 119 8.30 -0.37 -7.87
N SER A 120 9.47 0.24 -7.69
CA SER A 120 10.25 0.79 -8.81
C SER A 120 10.94 -0.34 -9.60
N ASP A 121 11.42 -0.06 -10.81
CA ASP A 121 12.09 -1.06 -11.64
C ASP A 121 13.33 -1.64 -10.96
N ALA A 122 14.13 -0.79 -10.30
CA ALA A 122 15.28 -1.22 -9.51
C ALA A 122 14.89 -2.11 -8.31
N GLN A 123 13.71 -1.88 -7.72
CA GLN A 123 13.19 -2.75 -6.65
C GLN A 123 12.70 -4.09 -7.20
N ASN A 124 12.01 -4.06 -8.35
CA ASN A 124 11.58 -5.27 -9.05
C ASN A 124 12.79 -6.15 -9.40
N GLU A 125 13.89 -5.56 -9.87
CA GLU A 125 15.11 -6.32 -10.17
C GLU A 125 15.65 -7.07 -8.95
N ILE A 126 15.68 -6.42 -7.78
CA ILE A 126 16.09 -7.05 -6.52
C ILE A 126 15.16 -8.22 -6.19
N VAL A 127 13.84 -7.99 -6.23
CA VAL A 127 12.85 -9.04 -5.93
C VAL A 127 12.98 -10.19 -6.90
N MET A 128 13.09 -9.92 -8.20
CA MET A 128 13.23 -10.94 -9.23
C MET A 128 14.54 -11.73 -9.08
N ARG A 129 15.62 -11.10 -8.63
CA ARG A 129 16.87 -11.80 -8.31
C ARG A 129 16.68 -12.75 -7.12
N GLU A 130 16.05 -12.32 -6.04
CA GLU A 130 15.78 -13.18 -4.88
C GLU A 130 14.82 -14.32 -5.24
N VAL A 131 13.79 -14.05 -6.07
CA VAL A 131 12.87 -15.08 -6.57
C VAL A 131 13.60 -16.09 -7.45
N ARG A 132 14.44 -15.64 -8.40
CA ARG A 132 15.25 -16.53 -9.25
C ARG A 132 16.15 -17.43 -8.42
N ARG A 133 16.79 -16.88 -7.38
CA ARG A 133 17.61 -17.65 -6.44
C ARG A 133 16.79 -18.72 -5.73
N ALA A 134 15.63 -18.36 -5.17
CA ALA A 134 14.76 -19.31 -4.50
C ALA A 134 14.25 -20.43 -5.44
N LEU A 135 14.00 -20.11 -6.72
CA LEU A 135 13.61 -21.09 -7.73
C LEU A 135 14.77 -22.00 -8.18
N SER A 136 16.00 -21.48 -8.25
CA SER A 136 17.18 -22.32 -8.54
C SER A 136 17.48 -23.27 -7.38
N ASP A 137 17.35 -22.80 -6.15
CA ASP A 137 17.59 -23.61 -4.94
C ASP A 137 16.53 -24.73 -4.81
N SER A 138 15.28 -24.49 -5.23
CA SER A 138 14.23 -25.51 -5.21
C SER A 138 14.33 -26.52 -6.38
N SER A 139 14.96 -26.14 -7.49
CA SER A 139 15.27 -27.08 -8.58
C SER A 139 16.37 -28.06 -8.17
N SER A 140 17.39 -27.60 -7.44
CA SER A 140 18.42 -28.47 -6.83
C SER A 140 17.83 -29.49 -5.85
N CYS A 141 16.75 -29.13 -5.14
CA CYS A 141 16.02 -30.08 -4.30
C CYS A 141 15.27 -31.17 -5.08
N ARG A 142 14.98 -31.00 -6.39
CA ARG A 142 14.38 -32.07 -7.22
C ARG A 142 15.42 -33.11 -7.63
N ASP A 143 16.65 -32.67 -7.95
CA ASP A 143 17.76 -33.56 -8.32
C ASP A 143 18.23 -34.47 -7.16
N ALA A 144 17.92 -34.11 -5.90
CA ALA A 144 18.20 -34.94 -4.73
C ALA A 144 17.20 -36.11 -4.52
N ILE A 145 16.06 -36.11 -5.22
CA ILE A 145 14.99 -37.11 -5.05
C ILE A 145 15.07 -38.21 -6.14
N ASP A 146 15.65 -37.90 -7.30
CA ASP A 146 15.86 -38.85 -8.41
C ASP A 146 17.06 -39.81 -8.22
N GLY A 147 17.84 -39.66 -7.13
CA GLY A 147 18.95 -40.57 -6.79
C GLY A 147 18.58 -41.74 -5.87
N ILE A 148 17.29 -41.98 -5.61
CA ILE A 148 16.79 -42.99 -4.65
C ILE A 148 15.90 -44.06 -5.33
N PHE A 149 15.86 -44.12 -6.67
CA PHE A 149 15.21 -45.23 -7.39
C PHE A 149 16.16 -45.94 -8.35
#